data_AF-I3MIB9-F1
#
_entry.id   AF-I3MIB9-F1
#
_cell.length_a   1.000
_cell.length_b   1.000
_cell.length_c   1.000
_cell.angle_alpha   90.00
_cell.angle_beta   90.00
_cell.angle_gamma   90.00
#
_symmetry.space_group_name_H-M   'P 1'
#
loop_
_entity.id
_entity.type
_entity.pdbx_description
1 polymer ?
#
loop_
_entity_poly.entity_id
_entity_poly.type
_entity_poly.pdbx_seq_one_letter_code
_entity_poly.pdbx_strand_id
1 'polypeptide(L)'
;PGLVIEPRALCMPGKTKDTDIVDEAIYYFKANVFFKNYEIKNEADRTLIYITLYISECLKKLQKCNSKSQGEKEMYTLGITNFPIPGEPGFPLNAIYAKPQLRQETGLRLCEKVFDPQNDKPSKWWTCFVKRQFMNKSLSGPGQ
;
A
#
# COMPACT_ATOMS: atom_id res chain seq x y z
N PRO A 1 -11.26 17.32 -10.83
CA PRO A 1 -11.43 15.87 -11.08
C PRO A 1 -10.93 15.05 -9.87
N GLY A 2 -11.80 14.88 -8.88
CA GLY A 2 -11.54 14.02 -7.73
C GLY A 2 -11.75 12.56 -8.12
N LEU A 3 -10.88 11.67 -7.63
CA LEU A 3 -11.08 10.24 -7.77
C LEU A 3 -12.23 9.84 -6.85
N VAL A 4 -13.39 9.53 -7.44
CA VAL A 4 -14.47 8.85 -6.73
C VAL A 4 -14.21 7.37 -6.92
N ILE A 5 -13.61 6.72 -5.92
CA ILE A 5 -13.59 5.26 -5.89
C ILE A 5 -14.99 4.84 -5.48
N GLU A 6 -15.81 4.42 -6.44
CA GLU A 6 -17.07 3.77 -6.17
C GLU A 6 -16.77 2.30 -5.86
N PRO A 7 -16.99 1.81 -4.63
CA PRO A 7 -16.68 0.41 -4.27
C PRO A 7 -17.72 -0.59 -4.79
N ARG A 8 -18.28 -0.40 -6.00
CA ARG A 8 -19.23 -1.34 -6.58
C ARG A 8 -19.24 -1.26 -8.11
N ALA A 9 -19.33 -2.43 -8.73
CA ALA A 9 -19.60 -2.69 -10.15
C ALA A 9 -18.41 -2.82 -11.12
N LEU A 10 -17.52 -3.79 -10.86
CA LEU A 10 -16.97 -4.63 -11.92
C LEU A 10 -16.97 -6.10 -11.48
N CYS A 11 -18.17 -6.66 -11.26
CA CYS A 11 -18.33 -8.11 -11.24
C CYS A 11 -18.08 -8.64 -12.65
N MET A 12 -16.84 -9.04 -12.94
CA MET A 12 -16.55 -9.95 -14.03
C MET A 12 -17.10 -11.33 -13.65
N PRO A 13 -17.85 -12.04 -14.52
CA PRO A 13 -18.33 -13.38 -14.21
C PRO A 13 -17.14 -14.34 -14.30
N GLY A 14 -16.54 -14.67 -13.14
CA GLY A 14 -15.49 -15.69 -13.08
C GLY A 14 -14.41 -15.57 -11.99
N LYS A 15 -14.55 -14.73 -10.95
CA LYS A 15 -13.59 -14.74 -9.83
C LYS A 15 -14.28 -15.02 -8.51
N THR A 16 -13.78 -16.06 -7.84
CA THR A 16 -14.17 -16.54 -6.52
C THR A 16 -14.01 -15.43 -5.48
N LYS A 17 -14.61 -15.62 -4.30
CA LYS A 17 -14.78 -14.65 -3.20
C LYS A 17 -13.46 -14.16 -2.53
N ASP A 18 -12.34 -14.12 -3.23
CA ASP A 18 -10.98 -13.99 -2.69
C ASP A 18 -10.29 -12.67 -3.08
N THR A 19 -11.03 -11.58 -3.33
CA THR A 19 -10.42 -10.26 -3.60
C THR A 19 -10.52 -9.41 -2.35
N ASP A 20 -9.45 -9.36 -1.58
CA ASP A 20 -9.37 -8.59 -0.33
C ASP A 20 -9.08 -7.10 -0.60
N ILE A 21 -9.30 -6.25 0.40
CA ILE A 21 -9.00 -4.81 0.34
C ILE A 21 -7.54 -4.51 -0.03
N VAL A 22 -6.63 -5.46 0.27
CA VAL A 22 -5.22 -5.40 -0.11
C VAL A 22 -5.05 -5.51 -1.63
N ASP A 23 -5.71 -6.49 -2.26
CA ASP A 23 -5.66 -6.67 -3.71
C ASP A 23 -6.28 -5.48 -4.44
N GLU A 24 -7.38 -4.93 -3.93
CA GLU A 24 -7.97 -3.69 -4.44
C GLU A 24 -6.98 -2.52 -4.35
N ALA A 25 -6.36 -2.32 -3.19
CA ALA A 25 -5.40 -1.23 -3.00
C ALA A 25 -4.17 -1.37 -3.92
N ILE A 26 -3.61 -2.57 -4.07
CA ILE A 26 -2.49 -2.84 -4.99
C ILE A 26 -2.92 -2.61 -6.45
N TYR A 27 -4.14 -3.00 -6.81
CA TYR A 27 -4.69 -2.80 -8.15
C TYR A 27 -4.87 -1.31 -8.47
N TYR A 28 -5.48 -0.55 -7.57
CA TYR A 28 -5.71 0.88 -7.75
C TYR A 28 -4.47 1.74 -7.52
N PHE A 29 -3.43 1.23 -6.85
CA PHE A 29 -2.21 1.97 -6.51
C PHE A 29 -1.62 2.73 -7.71
N LYS A 30 -1.47 2.07 -8.86
CA LYS A 30 -0.88 2.68 -10.07
C LYS A 30 -1.68 3.88 -10.59
N ALA A 31 -3.00 3.88 -10.42
CA ALA A 31 -3.83 5.02 -10.77
C ALA A 31 -3.81 6.08 -9.65
N ASN A 32 -4.00 5.64 -8.41
CA ASN A 32 -4.18 6.48 -7.22
C ASN A 32 -2.94 7.32 -6.90
N VAL A 33 -1.74 6.78 -7.09
CA VAL A 33 -0.48 7.46 -6.77
C VAL A 33 -0.26 8.76 -7.58
N PHE A 34 -1.00 8.97 -8.68
CA PHE A 34 -0.97 10.22 -9.44
C PHE A 34 -1.93 11.29 -8.91
N PHE A 35 -2.93 10.91 -8.12
CA PHE A 35 -3.92 11.84 -7.59
C PHE A 35 -3.38 12.57 -6.36
N LYS A 36 -3.50 13.90 -6.39
CA LYS A 36 -3.13 14.78 -5.27
C LYS A 36 -4.31 15.07 -4.33
N ASN A 37 -5.53 14.89 -4.82
CA ASN A 37 -6.76 15.07 -4.05
C ASN A 37 -7.54 13.75 -4.08
N TYR A 38 -7.92 13.28 -2.89
CA TYR A 38 -8.78 12.12 -2.70
C TYR A 38 -9.97 12.55 -1.84
N GLU A 39 -11.19 12.25 -2.29
CA GLU A 39 -12.40 12.56 -1.54
C GLU A 39 -12.77 11.39 -0.64
N ILE A 40 -12.64 11.57 0.68
CA ILE A 40 -12.93 10.52 1.66
C ILE A 40 -14.43 10.49 1.89
N LYS A 41 -15.13 9.46 1.41
CA LYS A 41 -16.57 9.31 1.58
C LYS A 41 -16.91 8.35 2.72
N ASN A 42 -16.22 7.22 2.78
CA ASN A 42 -16.51 6.15 3.73
C ASN A 42 -15.27 5.71 4.52
N GLU A 43 -15.48 4.83 5.51
CA GLU A 43 -14.38 4.22 6.26
C GLU A 43 -13.46 3.37 5.37
N ALA A 44 -14.01 2.71 4.34
CA ALA A 44 -13.25 1.93 3.37
C ALA A 44 -12.23 2.78 2.59
N ASP A 45 -12.58 4.01 2.22
CA ASP A 45 -11.66 4.95 1.57
C ASP A 45 -10.45 5.24 2.44
N ARG A 46 -10.65 5.38 3.76
CA ARG A 46 -9.56 5.63 4.71
C ARG A 46 -8.61 4.44 4.78
N THR A 47 -9.14 3.22 4.80
CA THR A 47 -8.33 1.99 4.72
C THR A 47 -7.55 1.93 3.40
N LEU A 48 -8.20 2.25 2.28
CA LEU A 48 -7.57 2.21 0.96
C LEU A 48 -6.46 3.26 0.82
N ILE A 49 -6.67 4.47 1.32
CA ILE A 49 -5.64 5.52 1.44
C ILE A 49 -4.46 5.02 2.26
N TYR A 50 -4.72 4.41 3.42
CA TYR A 50 -3.68 3.91 4.31
C TYR A 50 -2.83 2.83 3.63
N ILE A 51 -3.47 1.83 3.03
CA ILE A 51 -2.77 0.76 2.31
C ILE A 51 -1.99 1.35 1.12
N THR A 52 -2.55 2.32 0.40
CA THR A 52 -1.86 3.01 -0.71
C THR A 52 -0.58 3.72 -0.24
N LEU A 53 -0.65 4.41 0.91
CA LEU A 53 0.53 5.02 1.53
C LEU A 53 1.54 3.96 2.01
N TYR A 54 1.05 2.86 2.60
CA TYR A 54 1.88 1.75 3.06
C TYR A 54 2.62 1.06 1.90
N ILE A 55 1.94 0.81 0.77
CA ILE A 55 2.58 0.30 -0.45
C ILE A 55 3.72 1.21 -0.91
N SER A 56 3.55 2.53 -0.82
CA SER A 56 4.60 3.49 -1.18
C SER A 56 5.85 3.33 -0.29
N GLU A 57 5.67 3.13 1.01
CA GLU A 57 6.77 2.85 1.95
C GLU A 57 7.43 1.50 1.71
N CYS A 58 6.63 0.47 1.44
CA CYS A 58 7.14 -0.84 1.06
C CYS A 58 8.04 -0.71 -0.18
N LEU A 59 7.59 -0.02 -1.22
CA LEU A 59 8.38 0.19 -2.45
C LEU A 59 9.71 0.92 -2.18
N LYS A 60 9.75 1.91 -1.28
CA LYS A 60 10.99 2.59 -0.88
C LYS A 60 12.01 1.62 -0.29
N LYS A 61 11.56 0.68 0.54
CA LYS A 61 12.41 -0.35 1.14
C LYS A 61 12.80 -1.43 0.14
N LEU A 62 11.84 -1.90 -0.66
CA LEU A 62 12.07 -2.92 -1.68
C LEU A 62 13.03 -2.46 -2.77
N GLN A 63 13.06 -1.17 -3.11
CA GLN A 63 14.03 -0.62 -4.06
C GLN A 63 15.49 -0.80 -3.60
N LYS A 64 15.75 -0.82 -2.29
CA LYS A 64 17.08 -1.01 -1.72
C LYS A 64 17.45 -2.50 -1.53
N CYS A 65 16.50 -3.41 -1.74
CA CYS A 65 16.69 -4.83 -1.55
C CYS A 65 17.23 -5.48 -2.84
N ASN A 66 18.14 -6.44 -2.68
CA ASN A 66 18.79 -7.13 -3.81
C ASN A 66 18.23 -8.53 -4.08
N SER A 67 17.31 -9.02 -3.26
CA SER A 67 16.68 -10.35 -3.39
C SER A 67 15.30 -10.39 -2.76
N LYS A 68 14.41 -11.28 -3.25
CA LYS A 68 13.04 -11.44 -2.71
C LYS A 68 13.06 -11.72 -1.21
N SER A 69 13.91 -12.65 -0.76
CA SER A 69 14.00 -13.02 0.66
C SER A 69 14.46 -11.87 1.57
N GLN A 70 15.28 -10.95 1.06
CA GLN A 70 15.65 -9.74 1.80
C GLN A 70 14.46 -8.78 1.90
N GLY A 71 13.74 -8.62 0.79
CA GLY A 71 12.51 -7.83 0.75
C GLY A 71 11.48 -8.33 1.75
N GLU A 72 11.21 -9.64 1.81
CA GLU A 72 10.26 -10.23 2.75
C GLU A 72 10.60 -9.96 4.22
N LYS A 73 11.88 -10.05 4.59
CA LYS A 73 12.36 -9.70 5.95
C LYS A 73 12.15 -8.22 6.28
N GLU A 74 12.46 -7.32 5.34
CA GLU A 74 12.21 -5.89 5.51
C GLU A 74 10.70 -5.60 5.62
N MET A 75 9.86 -6.26 4.82
CA MET A 75 8.39 -6.12 4.89
C MET A 75 7.83 -6.58 6.22
N TYR A 76 8.34 -7.68 6.78
CA TYR A 76 7.94 -8.15 8.10
C TYR A 76 8.26 -7.12 9.19
N THR A 77 9.47 -6.57 9.18
CA THR A 77 9.90 -5.51 10.09
C THR A 77 9.05 -4.24 9.92
N LEU A 78 8.79 -3.83 8.68
CA LEU A 78 7.96 -2.67 8.36
C LEU A 78 6.51 -2.87 8.79
N GLY A 79 5.98 -4.10 8.71
CA GLY A 79 4.62 -4.44 9.10
C GLY A 79 4.37 -4.38 10.61
N ILE A 80 5.42 -4.49 11.42
CA ILE A 80 5.36 -4.36 12.88
C ILE A 80 5.60 -2.90 13.32
N THR A 81 6.31 -2.12 12.49
CA THR A 81 6.68 -0.73 12.81
C THR A 81 5.45 0.13 13.03
N ASN A 82 5.34 0.84 14.17
CA ASN A 82 4.22 1.74 14.40
C ASN A 82 4.41 3.05 13.65
N PHE A 83 3.53 3.32 12.68
CA PHE A 83 3.52 4.58 11.95
C PHE A 83 2.58 5.56 12.66
N PRO A 84 3.07 6.73 13.11
CA PRO A 84 2.21 7.79 13.60
C PRO A 84 1.40 8.34 12.42
N ILE A 85 0.09 8.35 12.55
CA ILE A 85 -0.80 8.89 11.51
C ILE A 85 -1.24 10.29 11.97
N PRO A 86 -1.25 11.30 11.09
CA PRO A 86 -1.59 12.66 11.50
C PRO A 86 -3.07 12.82 11.92
N GLY A 87 -3.33 13.21 13.19
CA GLY A 87 -4.61 13.75 13.67
C GLY A 87 -5.16 13.20 15.01
N GLU A 88 -4.43 13.25 16.13
CA GLU A 88 -4.92 12.72 17.44
C GLU A 88 -4.82 13.71 18.61
N PRO A 89 -5.77 13.69 19.57
CA PRO A 89 -5.96 12.57 20.50
C PRO A 89 -7.29 11.81 20.37
N GLY A 90 -7.24 10.47 20.29
CA GLY A 90 -8.40 9.57 20.39
C GLY A 90 -8.97 9.07 19.06
N PHE A 91 -8.14 8.88 18.04
CA PHE A 91 -8.54 8.40 16.71
C PHE A 91 -9.12 6.99 16.81
N PRO A 92 -10.44 6.85 16.61
CA PRO A 92 -11.19 5.62 16.92
C PRO A 92 -10.84 4.43 16.01
N LEU A 93 -9.91 4.61 15.07
CA LEU A 93 -9.56 3.63 14.05
C LEU A 93 -8.13 3.08 14.21
N ASN A 94 -7.40 3.48 15.26
CA ASN A 94 -6.06 2.94 15.55
C ASN A 94 -6.08 1.39 15.61
N ALA A 95 -7.17 0.79 16.08
CA ALA A 95 -7.36 -0.67 16.12
C ALA A 95 -7.47 -1.34 14.73
N ILE A 96 -7.93 -0.63 13.70
CA ILE A 96 -7.98 -1.13 12.31
C ILE A 96 -6.63 -0.91 11.62
N TYR A 97 -6.00 0.25 11.85
CA TYR A 97 -4.71 0.62 11.25
C TYR A 97 -3.50 -0.08 11.89
N ALA A 98 -3.62 -0.52 13.15
CA ALA A 98 -2.56 -1.22 13.85
C ALA A 98 -2.45 -2.70 13.48
N LYS A 99 -3.45 -3.31 12.81
CA LYS A 99 -3.46 -4.76 12.55
C LYS A 99 -2.18 -5.17 11.81
N PRO A 100 -1.25 -5.86 12.48
CA PRO A 100 0.04 -6.22 11.88
C PRO A 100 -0.16 -7.16 10.69
N GLN A 101 -1.20 -8.00 10.75
CA GLN A 101 -1.59 -8.92 9.69
C GLN A 101 -1.83 -8.23 8.34
N LEU A 102 -2.59 -7.13 8.31
CA LEU A 102 -2.89 -6.44 7.05
C LEU A 102 -1.62 -5.89 6.38
N ARG A 103 -0.71 -5.36 7.18
CA ARG A 103 0.56 -4.80 6.72
C ARG A 103 1.53 -5.89 6.26
N GLN A 104 1.65 -6.95 7.04
CA GLN A 104 2.48 -8.11 6.69
C GLN A 104 1.99 -8.75 5.40
N GLU A 105 0.68 -8.98 5.26
CA GLU A 105 0.11 -9.56 4.05
C GLU A 105 0.28 -8.63 2.84
N THR A 106 0.03 -7.33 2.99
CA THR A 106 0.28 -6.35 1.93
C THR A 106 1.74 -6.38 1.48
N GLY A 107 2.69 -6.37 2.43
CA GLY A 107 4.12 -6.40 2.15
C GLY A 107 4.54 -7.69 1.42
N LEU A 108 4.08 -8.85 1.88
CA LEU A 108 4.34 -10.15 1.24
C LEU A 108 3.82 -10.19 -0.19
N ARG A 109 2.53 -9.86 -0.40
CA ARG A 109 1.89 -9.84 -1.73
C ARG A 109 2.57 -8.86 -2.67
N LEU A 110 2.96 -7.69 -2.15
CA LEU A 110 3.68 -6.69 -2.92
C LEU A 110 5.08 -7.19 -3.31
N CYS A 111 5.80 -7.87 -2.40
CA CYS A 111 7.08 -8.50 -2.69
C CYS A 111 6.97 -9.42 -3.91
N GLU A 112 5.95 -10.26 -3.97
CA GLU A 112 5.72 -11.17 -5.11
C GLU A 112 5.43 -10.44 -6.43
N LYS A 113 4.83 -9.25 -6.36
CA LYS A 113 4.53 -8.42 -7.55
C LYS A 113 5.72 -7.57 -7.98
N VAL A 114 6.58 -7.19 -7.04
CA VAL A 114 7.73 -6.31 -7.27
C VAL A 114 8.94 -7.11 -7.74
N PHE A 115 9.24 -8.26 -7.13
CA PHE A 115 10.39 -9.07 -7.52
C PHE A 115 10.07 -9.98 -8.70
N ASP A 116 10.96 -9.99 -9.68
CA ASP A 116 10.86 -10.88 -10.82
C ASP A 116 11.42 -12.27 -10.45
N PRO A 117 10.67 -13.37 -10.63
CA PRO A 117 11.10 -14.71 -10.22
C PRO A 117 12.34 -15.22 -10.98
N GLN A 118 12.72 -14.58 -12.08
CA GLN A 118 13.89 -14.97 -12.87
C GLN A 118 15.18 -14.25 -12.48
N ASN A 119 15.10 -13.06 -11.86
CA ASN A 119 16.27 -12.21 -11.63
C ASN A 119 16.41 -11.71 -10.20
N ASP A 120 15.45 -12.02 -9.30
CA ASP A 120 15.42 -11.60 -7.90
C ASP A 120 15.58 -10.08 -7.68
N LYS A 121 15.34 -9.30 -8.73
CA LYS A 121 15.49 -7.84 -8.74
C LYS A 121 14.13 -7.16 -8.67
N PRO A 122 14.04 -6.00 -7.99
CA PRO A 122 12.82 -5.23 -7.96
C PRO A 122 12.52 -4.65 -9.36
N SER A 123 11.26 -4.81 -9.78
CA SER A 123 10.78 -4.42 -11.09
C SER A 123 10.80 -2.91 -11.28
N LYS A 124 11.29 -2.46 -12.43
CA LYS A 124 11.32 -1.04 -12.83
C LYS A 124 9.92 -0.42 -12.88
N TRP A 125 8.91 -1.22 -13.21
CA TRP A 125 7.51 -0.79 -13.27
C TRP A 125 6.92 -0.45 -11.91
N TRP A 126 7.49 -0.97 -10.82
CA TRP A 126 7.06 -0.66 -9.46
C TRP A 126 7.97 0.39 -8.81
N THR A 127 9.28 0.27 -8.99
CA THR A 127 10.27 1.22 -8.41
C THR A 127 10.18 2.63 -8.99
N CYS A 128 9.61 2.82 -10.19
CA CYS A 128 9.34 4.15 -10.75
C CYS A 128 8.41 5.00 -9.86
N PHE A 129 7.52 4.35 -9.09
CA PHE A 129 6.55 5.02 -8.23
C PHE A 129 7.12 5.44 -6.87
N VAL A 130 8.33 5.02 -6.50
CA VAL A 130 8.94 5.31 -5.19
C VAL A 130 9.08 6.81 -4.91
N LYS A 131 9.35 7.60 -5.95
CA LYS A 131 9.50 9.07 -5.84
C LYS A 131 8.15 9.80 -5.86
N ARG A 132 7.04 9.10 -6.07
CA ARG A 132 5.70 9.69 -6.12
C ARG A 132 5.07 9.58 -4.73
N GLN A 133 4.45 10.67 -4.29
CA GLN A 133 3.75 10.72 -3.01
C GLN A 133 2.26 10.92 -3.26
N PHE A 134 1.47 9.91 -2.90
CA PHE A 134 0.03 10.01 -2.91
C PHE A 134 -0.42 11.15 -1.97
N MET A 135 -1.26 12.06 -2.47
CA MET A 135 -1.68 13.30 -1.76
C MET A 135 -0.54 14.20 -1.24
N ASN A 136 0.70 14.07 -1.73
CA ASN A 136 1.90 14.66 -1.11
C ASN A 136 2.04 14.30 0.39
N LYS A 137 1.57 13.11 0.77
CA LYS A 137 1.70 12.54 2.12
C LYS A 137 2.58 11.30 2.08
N SER A 138 3.15 10.97 3.22
CA SER A 138 4.07 9.84 3.43
C SER A 138 3.88 9.33 4.85
N LEU A 139 3.95 8.02 5.07
CA LEU A 139 3.85 7.44 6.42
C LEU A 139 5.16 7.62 7.18
N SER A 140 6.30 7.53 6.49
CA SER A 140 7.58 7.99 7.03
C SER A 140 7.67 9.49 6.77
N GLY A 141 7.90 10.30 7.81
CA GLY A 141 8.06 11.75 7.67
C GLY A 141 9.15 12.13 6.67
N PRO A 142 9.20 13.39 6.20
CA PRO A 142 10.28 13.83 5.31
C PRO A 142 11.63 13.71 6.05
N GLY A 143 12.40 12.65 5.80
CA GLY A 143 13.74 12.48 6.36
C GLY A 143 14.10 11.12 7.00
N GLN A 144 13.29 10.07 6.86
CA GLN A 144 13.68 8.70 7.25
C GLN A 144 13.80 7.73 6.07
#